data_AF-A0A4S4KRX3-F1
#
_entry.id   AF-A0A4S4KRX3-F1
#
_cell.length_a   1.000
_cell.length_b   1.000
_cell.length_c   1.000
_cell.angle_alpha   90.00
_cell.angle_beta   90.00
_cell.angle_gamma   90.00
#
_symmetry.space_group_name_H-M   'P 1'
#
loop_
_entity.id
_entity.type
_entity.pdbx_description
1 polymer ?
#
loop_
_entity_poly.entity_id
_entity_poly.type
_entity_poly.pdbx_seq_one_letter_code
_entity_poly.pdbx_strand_id
1 'polypeptide(L)'
;MQEPTCTGIRIRGYRDAEIILHAVRLDILPMIHRRLDDDDRIALRPGHVYVWEERSNNPLEHSSLDAIQRFTDGRSWGPSKAREDFLIYYEKEGTNTKTAMLHRNSGLG
;
A
#
# COMPACT_ATOMS: atom_id res chain seq x y z
N MET A 1 -8.16 -10.71 -5.08
CA MET A 1 -7.85 -9.52 -4.27
C MET A 1 -6.62 -9.82 -3.45
N GLN A 2 -5.57 -9.03 -3.59
CA GLN A 2 -4.36 -9.15 -2.80
C GLN A 2 -4.59 -8.49 -1.44
N GLU A 3 -4.40 -9.26 -0.37
CA GLU A 3 -4.63 -8.79 0.99
C GLU A 3 -3.49 -7.89 1.49
N PRO A 4 -3.79 -6.91 2.36
CA PRO A 4 -2.75 -6.19 3.08
C PRO A 4 -1.93 -7.13 3.97
N THR A 5 -0.66 -6.78 4.18
CA THR A 5 0.24 -7.46 5.13
C THR A 5 -0.36 -7.51 6.53
N CYS A 6 -1.03 -6.45 6.95
CA CYS A 6 -1.86 -6.43 8.15
C CYS A 6 -2.86 -5.27 8.12
N THR A 7 -3.89 -5.35 8.97
CA THR A 7 -5.01 -4.39 9.03
C THR A 7 -5.23 -3.85 10.43
N GLY A 8 -5.87 -2.69 10.54
CA GLY A 8 -6.31 -2.13 11.83
C GLY A 8 -5.18 -1.58 12.69
N ILE A 9 -4.01 -1.32 12.09
CA ILE A 9 -2.84 -0.84 12.81
C ILE A 9 -2.44 0.57 12.38
N ARG A 10 -1.86 1.33 13.32
CA ARG A 10 -1.22 2.62 13.04
C ARG A 10 0.25 2.49 13.41
N ILE A 11 1.13 2.66 12.42
CA ILE A 11 2.57 2.77 12.65
C ILE A 11 2.86 4.08 13.38
N ARG A 12 3.33 3.99 14.63
CA ARG A 12 3.61 5.17 15.47
C ARG A 12 5.07 5.59 15.43
N GLY A 13 5.97 4.66 15.12
CA GLY A 13 7.41 4.90 15.06
C GLY A 13 8.14 3.71 14.44
N TYR A 14 9.47 3.82 14.35
CA TYR A 14 10.32 2.84 13.65
C TYR A 14 10.12 1.42 14.16
N ARG A 15 9.97 1.23 15.48
CA ARG A 15 9.86 -0.10 16.10
C ARG A 15 8.62 -0.87 15.66
N ASP A 16 7.50 -0.19 15.39
CA ASP A 16 6.31 -0.85 14.85
C ASP A 16 6.59 -1.40 13.44
N ALA A 17 7.31 -0.63 12.62
CA ALA A 17 7.71 -1.06 11.28
C ALA A 17 8.69 -2.24 11.33
N GLU A 18 9.69 -2.21 12.22
CA GLU A 18 10.63 -3.32 12.40
C GLU A 18 9.94 -4.65 12.75
N ILE A 19 8.95 -4.61 13.66
CA ILE A 19 8.19 -5.80 14.05
C ILE A 19 7.45 -6.37 12.85
N ILE A 20 6.81 -5.53 12.05
CA ILE A 20 6.07 -5.97 10.86
C ILE A 20 7.01 -6.54 9.81
N LEU A 21 8.13 -5.86 9.54
CA LEU A 21 9.15 -6.33 8.60
C LEU A 21 9.74 -7.68 9.06
N HIS A 22 10.00 -7.84 10.36
CA HIS A 22 10.49 -9.10 10.91
C HIS A 22 9.45 -10.22 10.80
N ALA A 23 8.18 -9.92 11.08
CA ALA A 23 7.09 -10.88 10.93
C ALA A 23 6.89 -11.31 9.47
N VAL A 24 7.05 -10.38 8.51
CA VAL A 24 7.06 -10.72 7.07
C VAL A 24 8.25 -11.59 6.71
N ARG A 25 9.46 -11.28 7.19
CA ARG A 25 10.66 -12.10 6.97
C ARG A 25 10.51 -13.54 7.51
N LEU A 26 9.73 -13.73 8.57
CA LEU A 26 9.43 -15.03 9.17
C LEU A 26 8.21 -15.73 8.55
N ASP A 27 7.65 -15.18 7.46
CA ASP A 27 6.41 -15.66 6.82
C ASP A 27 5.18 -15.74 7.75
N ILE A 28 5.18 -14.94 8.84
CA ILE A 28 4.05 -14.82 9.77
C ILE A 28 2.99 -13.87 9.20
N LEU A 29 3.42 -12.79 8.55
CA LEU A 29 2.56 -11.85 7.84
C LEU A 29 2.85 -11.92 6.33
N PRO A 30 1.84 -11.81 5.46
CA PRO A 30 2.04 -11.92 4.03
C PRO A 30 2.79 -10.71 3.46
N MET A 31 3.73 -10.97 2.56
CA MET A 31 4.32 -9.96 1.69
C MET A 31 3.48 -9.83 0.41
N ILE A 32 3.32 -8.61 -0.11
CA ILE A 32 2.75 -8.43 -1.44
C ILE A 32 3.85 -8.54 -2.51
N HIS A 33 3.51 -9.16 -3.64
CA HIS A 33 4.48 -9.47 -4.69
C HIS A 33 4.16 -8.83 -6.04
N ARG A 34 2.98 -8.22 -6.16
CA ARG A 34 2.52 -7.55 -7.37
C ARG A 34 1.89 -6.20 -7.06
N ARG A 35 1.85 -5.33 -8.07
CA ARG A 35 1.10 -4.07 -7.99
C ARG A 35 -0.37 -4.31 -7.64
N LEU A 36 -0.97 -3.30 -6.99
CA LEU A 36 -2.40 -3.27 -6.74
C LEU A 36 -3.15 -3.13 -8.06
N ASP A 37 -4.09 -4.04 -8.30
CA ASP A 37 -5.07 -3.93 -9.37
C ASP A 37 -6.20 -2.95 -8.98
N ASP A 38 -7.19 -2.77 -9.85
CA ASP A 38 -8.26 -1.79 -9.61
C ASP A 38 -9.13 -2.17 -8.40
N ASP A 39 -9.39 -3.46 -8.17
CA ASP A 39 -10.18 -3.93 -7.03
C ASP A 39 -9.40 -3.74 -5.71
N ASP A 40 -8.11 -4.08 -5.71
CA ASP A 40 -7.23 -3.87 -4.57
C ASP A 40 -7.15 -2.39 -4.17
N ARG A 41 -7.08 -1.48 -5.15
CA ARG A 41 -7.08 -0.03 -4.92
C ARG A 41 -8.39 0.46 -4.31
N ILE A 42 -9.52 -0.08 -4.77
CA ILE A 42 -10.85 0.24 -4.22
C ILE A 42 -10.97 -0.23 -2.77
N ALA A 43 -10.34 -1.37 -2.44
CA ALA A 43 -10.34 -1.96 -1.11
C ALA A 43 -9.45 -1.25 -0.07
N LEU A 44 -8.62 -0.28 -0.47
CA LEU A 44 -7.74 0.45 0.45
C LEU A 44 -8.52 1.18 1.55
N ARG A 45 -8.11 0.96 2.81
CA ARG A 45 -8.74 1.53 4.00
C ARG A 45 -7.68 2.05 4.97
N PRO A 46 -8.02 3.03 5.83
CA PRO A 46 -7.17 3.41 6.95
C PRO A 46 -6.75 2.19 7.79
N GLY A 47 -5.47 2.10 8.11
CA GLY A 47 -4.90 1.02 8.90
C GLY A 47 -4.48 -0.23 8.12
N HIS A 48 -4.62 -0.24 6.79
CA HIS A 48 -3.93 -1.23 5.95
C HIS A 48 -2.44 -0.92 5.88
N VAL A 49 -1.62 -1.97 5.98
CA VAL A 49 -0.17 -1.91 5.78
C VAL A 49 0.22 -2.93 4.72
N TYR A 50 1.10 -2.52 3.82
CA TYR A 50 1.61 -3.34 2.72
C TYR A 50 3.13 -3.35 2.78
N VAL A 51 3.72 -4.54 2.74
CA VAL A 51 5.16 -4.75 2.68
C VAL A 51 5.51 -5.49 1.41
N TRP A 52 6.52 -5.02 0.70
CA TRP A 52 7.07 -5.66 -0.48
C TRP A 52 8.58 -5.54 -0.47
N GLU A 53 9.23 -6.43 -1.22
CA GLU A 53 10.64 -6.35 -1.53
C GLU A 53 10.83 -5.82 -2.96
N GLU A 54 11.77 -4.90 -3.15
CA GLU A 54 12.18 -4.47 -4.48
C GLU A 54 13.04 -5.59 -5.10
N ARG A 55 12.47 -6.34 -6.05
CA ARG A 55 13.25 -7.33 -6.80
C ARG A 55 14.20 -6.64 -7.76
N SER A 56 15.39 -7.21 -7.89
CA SER A 56 16.43 -6.70 -8.81
C SER A 56 15.90 -6.66 -10.24
N ASN A 57 16.36 -5.69 -11.02
CA ASN A 57 15.99 -5.53 -12.43
C ASN A 57 16.63 -6.60 -13.35
N ASN A 58 16.98 -7.77 -12.80
CA ASN A 58 17.60 -8.85 -13.55
C ASN A 58 16.60 -9.36 -14.60
N PRO A 59 16.87 -9.15 -15.91
CA PRO A 59 15.95 -9.54 -16.98
C PRO A 59 15.70 -11.06 -17.07
N LEU A 60 16.49 -11.86 -16.35
CA LEU A 60 16.40 -13.32 -16.31
C LEU A 60 15.49 -13.84 -15.18
N GLU A 61 15.14 -13.01 -14.19
CA GLU A 61 14.13 -13.38 -13.20
C GLU A 61 12.73 -13.15 -13.77
N HIS A 62 11.93 -14.21 -13.77
CA HIS A 62 10.61 -14.23 -14.38
C HIS A 62 9.70 -13.11 -13.83
N SER A 63 9.23 -12.24 -14.73
CA SER A 63 8.29 -11.14 -14.51
C SER A 63 8.81 -9.94 -13.70
N SER A 64 9.84 -9.25 -14.22
CA SER A 64 10.20 -7.89 -13.75
C SER A 64 9.08 -6.85 -13.98
N LEU A 65 8.05 -7.17 -14.78
CA LEU A 65 6.97 -6.25 -15.15
C LEU A 65 5.99 -5.97 -13.99
N ASP A 66 5.79 -6.94 -13.10
CA ASP A 66 4.81 -6.82 -12.01
C ASP A 66 5.44 -6.38 -10.67
N ALA A 67 6.77 -6.24 -10.63
CA ALA A 67 7.50 -5.83 -9.45
C ALA A 67 7.14 -4.41 -8.99
N ILE A 68 7.00 -4.24 -7.69
CA ILE A 68 6.68 -2.95 -7.07
C ILE A 68 7.99 -2.19 -6.80
N GLN A 69 8.35 -1.27 -7.69
CA GLN A 69 9.43 -0.30 -7.43
C GLN A 69 8.92 0.91 -6.65
N ARG A 70 7.65 1.27 -6.87
CA ARG A 70 6.96 2.36 -6.21
C ARG A 70 5.53 1.94 -5.97
N PHE A 71 5.04 2.20 -4.75
CA PHE A 71 3.65 1.99 -4.41
C PHE A 71 2.77 3.01 -5.14
N THR A 72 1.75 2.52 -5.85
CA THR A 72 0.82 3.34 -6.64
C THR A 72 -0.60 2.88 -6.36
N ASP A 73 -1.39 3.73 -5.71
CA ASP A 73 -2.76 3.45 -5.27
C ASP A 73 -3.85 4.22 -6.04
N GLY A 74 -3.44 5.07 -7.00
CA GLY A 74 -4.36 5.89 -7.79
C GLY A 74 -4.90 7.12 -7.06
N ARG A 75 -4.37 7.46 -5.88
CA ARG A 75 -4.72 8.69 -5.15
C ARG A 75 -3.75 9.82 -5.47
N SER A 76 -4.22 11.08 -5.33
CA SER A 76 -3.32 12.23 -5.44
C SER A 76 -2.75 12.61 -4.08
N TRP A 77 -1.43 12.52 -3.98
CA TRP A 77 -0.69 12.85 -2.78
C TRP A 77 -0.03 14.23 -2.87
N GLY A 78 0.01 14.94 -1.74
CA GLY A 78 0.83 16.14 -1.54
C GLY A 78 2.34 15.83 -1.60
N PRO A 79 3.20 16.86 -1.51
CA PRO A 79 4.64 16.64 -1.38
C PRO A 79 4.94 15.84 -0.10
N SER A 80 6.03 15.07 -0.12
CA SER A 80 6.47 14.30 1.05
C SER A 80 6.84 15.23 2.20
N LYS A 81 6.49 14.83 3.41
CA LYS A 81 6.98 15.43 4.64
C LYS A 81 7.79 14.40 5.40
N ALA A 82 9.09 14.65 5.55
CA ALA A 82 9.94 13.81 6.38
C ALA A 82 9.53 13.99 7.85
N ARG A 83 9.38 12.87 8.56
CA ARG A 83 9.22 12.83 10.01
C ARG A 83 9.93 11.60 10.52
N GLU A 84 11.02 11.81 11.27
CA GLU A 84 11.86 10.72 11.75
C GLU A 84 12.27 9.82 10.55
N ASP A 85 12.04 8.51 10.64
CA ASP A 85 12.37 7.52 9.61
C ASP A 85 11.27 7.36 8.53
N PHE A 86 10.27 8.24 8.51
CA PHE A 86 9.10 8.11 7.64
C PHE A 86 8.94 9.27 6.65
N LEU A 87 8.47 8.93 5.45
CA LEU A 87 7.88 9.89 4.51
C LEU A 87 6.36 9.88 4.68
N ILE A 88 5.80 11.02 5.07
CA ILE A 88 4.37 11.19 5.27
C ILE A 88 3.79 11.97 4.09
N TYR A 89 2.72 11.43 3.54
CA TYR A 89 1.95 12.04 2.47
C TYR A 89 0.54 12.35 2.96
N TYR A 90 0.00 13.50 2.54
CA TYR A 90 -1.38 13.90 2.80
C TYR A 90 -2.14 13.85 1.49
N GLU A 91 -3.30 13.18 1.49
CA GLU A 91 -4.16 13.08 0.31
C GLU A 91 -4.72 14.47 -0.03
N LYS A 92 -4.69 14.85 -1.31
CA LYS A 92 -5.29 16.10 -1.78
C LYS A 92 -6.80 15.92 -1.94
N GLU A 93 -7.58 16.85 -1.40
CA GLU A 93 -9.03 16.89 -1.63
C GLU A 93 -9.32 17.06 -3.12
N GLY A 94 -10.27 16.27 -3.66
CA GLY A 94 -10.83 16.49 -5.00
C GLY A 94 -10.38 15.56 -6.13
N THR A 95 -9.58 14.52 -5.90
CA THR A 95 -9.23 13.55 -6.97
C THR A 95 -9.73 12.16 -6.65
N ASN A 96 -11.04 11.98 -6.78
CA ASN A 96 -11.64 10.67 -6.59
C ASN A 96 -12.66 10.39 -7.69
N THR A 97 -12.16 10.24 -8.92
CA THR A 97 -13.00 10.06 -10.10
C THR A 97 -13.43 8.61 -10.33
N LYS A 98 -13.01 7.64 -9.48
CA LYS A 98 -13.52 6.25 -9.56
C LYS A 98 -13.87 5.64 -8.20
N THR A 99 -13.01 5.74 -7.18
CA THR A 99 -13.24 5.11 -5.87
C THR A 99 -14.30 5.83 -5.01
N ALA A 100 -14.44 7.17 -5.09
CA ALA A 100 -15.50 7.91 -4.41
C ALA A 100 -16.86 7.75 -5.09
N MET A 101 -16.88 7.56 -6.41
CA MET A 101 -18.14 7.33 -7.13
C MET A 101 -18.77 6.00 -6.69
N LEU A 102 -17.96 4.96 -6.46
CA LEU A 102 -18.43 3.67 -5.96
C LEU A 102 -18.93 3.74 -4.51
N HIS A 103 -18.23 4.44 -3.61
CA HIS A 103 -18.68 4.57 -2.21
C HIS A 103 -19.93 5.45 -2.04
N ARG A 104 -20.22 6.37 -2.97
CA ARG A 104 -21.43 7.20 -2.93
C ARG A 104 -22.70 6.45 -3.37
N ASN A 105 -22.58 5.42 -4.19
CA ASN A 105 -23.75 4.69 -4.72
C ASN A 105 -24.25 3.57 -3.79
N SER A 106 -23.57 3.28 -2.68
CA SER A 106 -23.98 2.25 -1.72
C SER A 106 -24.85 2.78 -0.56
N GLY A 107 -25.25 4.05 -0.59
CA GLY A 107 -25.92 4.75 0.52
C GLY A 107 -27.31 5.31 0.23
N LEU A 108 -28.00 4.84 -0.82
CA LEU A 108 -29.40 5.17 -1.07
C LEU A 108 -30.21 3.88 -1.24
N GLY A 109 -30.57 3.30 -0.10
CA GLY A 109 -31.72 2.43 0.07
C GLY A 109 -32.79 3.18 0.85
#